data_AF-A0A4Y8CBL4-F1
#
_entry.id   AF-A0A4Y8CBL4-F1
#
_cell.length_a   1.000
_cell.length_b   1.000
_cell.length_c   1.000
_cell.angle_alpha   90.00
_cell.angle_beta   90.00
_cell.angle_gamma   90.00
#
_symmetry.space_group_name_H-M   'P 1'
#
loop_
_entity.id
_entity.type
_entity.pdbx_description
1 polymer ?
#
loop_
_entity_poly.entity_id
_entity_poly.type
_entity_poly.pdbx_seq_one_letter_code
_entity_poly.pdbx_strand_id
1 'polypeptide(L)'
;DFSDDGAKKFFEQNKDKFTFYTQINTNIYLSNNPQTLENIKNTKKTILKPQNTSLNTSNADPRLLGLLSQIPVGGFSPVLNGKNGYELYEVKSKDGAQTPEYEQVKNEVLNAYVSEQRQNFIQDYFDKLRSKINIEYLR
;
A
#
# COMPACT_ATOMS: atom_id res chain seq x y z
N ASP A 1 -17.33 -18.56 0.06
CA ASP A 1 -17.92 -18.42 1.41
C ASP A 1 -18.14 -16.93 1.69
N PHE A 2 -19.31 -16.57 2.20
CA PHE A 2 -19.70 -15.20 2.60
C PHE A 2 -20.06 -15.14 4.09
N SER A 3 -19.76 -16.19 4.85
CA SER A 3 -20.07 -16.26 6.27
C SER A 3 -19.27 -15.23 7.08
N ASP A 4 -19.90 -14.72 8.15
CA ASP A 4 -19.25 -13.82 9.09
C ASP A 4 -18.07 -14.48 9.80
N ASP A 5 -18.21 -15.76 10.15
CA ASP A 5 -17.12 -16.56 10.75
C ASP A 5 -15.93 -16.72 9.80
N GLY A 6 -16.19 -16.90 8.50
CA GLY A 6 -15.15 -16.96 7.46
C GLY A 6 -14.42 -15.63 7.30
N ALA A 7 -15.17 -14.52 7.24
CA ALA A 7 -14.60 -13.18 7.18
C ALA A 7 -13.78 -12.83 8.43
N LYS A 8 -14.25 -13.22 9.63
CA LYS A 8 -13.53 -13.03 10.88
C LYS A 8 -12.20 -13.80 10.93
N LYS A 9 -12.21 -15.08 10.54
CA LYS A 9 -10.95 -15.87 10.42
C LYS A 9 -9.98 -15.26 9.41
N PHE A 10 -10.51 -14.77 8.28
CA PHE A 10 -9.71 -14.08 7.28
C PHE A 10 -9.06 -12.81 7.85
N PHE A 11 -9.80 -11.99 8.61
CA PHE A 11 -9.26 -10.82 9.30
C PHE A 11 -8.14 -11.20 10.28
N GLU A 12 -8.33 -12.23 11.10
CA GLU A 12 -7.34 -12.69 12.07
C GLU A 12 -6.02 -13.10 11.41
N GLN A 13 -6.08 -13.71 10.22
CA GLN A 13 -4.92 -14.16 9.45
C GLN A 13 -4.26 -13.04 8.64
N ASN A 14 -4.94 -11.92 8.43
CA ASN A 14 -4.51 -10.83 7.55
C ASN A 14 -4.63 -9.46 8.23
N LYS A 15 -4.42 -9.39 9.56
CA LYS A 15 -4.59 -8.14 10.34
C LYS A 15 -3.71 -6.99 9.82
N ASP A 16 -2.57 -7.31 9.23
CA ASP A 16 -1.67 -6.38 8.59
C ASP A 16 -2.34 -5.61 7.43
N LYS A 17 -3.23 -6.25 6.65
CA LYS A 17 -4.01 -5.61 5.58
C LYS A 17 -4.97 -4.54 6.09
N PHE A 18 -5.34 -4.60 7.37
CA PHE A 18 -6.31 -3.71 8.01
C PHE A 18 -5.69 -2.80 9.07
N THR A 19 -4.38 -2.91 9.28
CA THR A 19 -3.66 -2.08 10.25
C THR A 19 -3.37 -0.72 9.61
N PHE A 20 -3.83 0.35 10.27
CA PHE A 20 -3.48 1.71 9.91
C PHE A 20 -2.48 2.28 10.92
N TYR A 21 -1.68 3.23 10.47
CA TYR A 21 -0.68 3.88 11.31
C TYR A 21 -1.12 5.33 11.55
N THR A 22 -1.27 5.70 12.81
CA THR A 22 -1.67 7.07 13.17
C THR A 22 -0.55 8.08 12.98
N GLN A 23 0.69 7.60 12.85
CA GLN A 23 1.87 8.41 12.60
C GLN A 23 2.79 7.74 11.58
N ILE A 24 3.25 8.52 10.59
CA ILE A 24 4.17 8.05 9.56
C ILE A 24 5.31 9.07 9.45
N ASN A 25 6.53 8.64 9.77
CA ASN A 25 7.71 9.46 9.60
C ASN A 25 8.19 9.35 8.15
N THR A 26 8.40 10.49 7.50
CA THR A 26 8.71 10.57 6.07
C THR A 26 9.87 11.51 5.78
N ASN A 27 10.61 11.19 4.73
CA ASN A 27 11.46 12.15 4.03
C ASN A 27 10.67 12.70 2.84
N ILE A 28 10.46 14.02 2.82
CA ILE A 28 9.76 14.69 1.73
C ILE A 28 10.80 15.37 0.82
N TYR A 29 10.77 15.02 -0.46
CA TYR A 29 11.58 15.65 -1.50
C TYR A 29 10.69 16.56 -2.33
N LEU A 30 11.09 17.83 -2.47
CA LEU A 30 10.34 18.85 -3.21
C LEU A 30 11.09 19.24 -4.48
N SER A 31 10.36 19.40 -5.58
CA SER A 31 10.94 19.85 -6.86
C SER A 31 9.87 20.55 -7.72
N ASN A 32 10.29 21.53 -8.51
CA ASN A 32 9.43 22.11 -9.55
C ASN A 32 9.36 21.23 -10.81
N ASN A 33 10.21 20.21 -10.92
CA ASN A 33 10.27 19.27 -12.03
C ASN A 33 9.97 17.84 -11.54
N PRO A 34 8.88 17.18 -12.02
CA PRO A 34 8.50 15.84 -11.58
C PRO A 34 9.51 14.77 -12.03
N GLN A 35 10.21 14.98 -13.15
CA GLN A 35 11.23 14.04 -13.64
C GLN A 35 12.41 13.91 -12.67
N THR A 36 12.76 15.00 -11.96
CA THR A 36 13.78 14.96 -10.92
C THR A 36 13.38 14.01 -9.79
N LEU A 37 12.11 14.00 -9.39
CA LEU A 37 11.60 13.14 -8.33
C LEU A 37 11.47 11.68 -8.79
N GLU A 38 11.02 11.45 -10.02
CA GLU A 38 11.01 10.09 -10.60
C GLU A 38 12.42 9.49 -10.68
N ASN A 39 13.42 10.30 -11.03
CA ASN A 39 14.82 9.85 -11.01
C ASN A 39 15.29 9.45 -9.60
N ILE A 40 14.90 10.20 -8.56
CA ILE A 40 15.22 9.86 -7.17
C ILE A 40 14.56 8.53 -6.78
N LYS A 41 13.28 8.35 -7.10
CA LYS A 41 12.55 7.12 -6.83
C LYS A 41 13.18 5.90 -7.50
N ASN A 42 13.61 6.03 -8.76
CA ASN A 42 14.18 4.92 -9.53
C ASN A 42 15.63 4.61 -9.15
N THR A 43 16.44 5.63 -8.93
CA THR A 43 17.88 5.46 -8.67
C THR A 43 18.23 5.36 -7.18
N LYS A 44 17.31 5.79 -6.30
CA LYS A 44 17.51 5.98 -4.86
C LYS A 44 18.67 6.92 -4.52
N LYS A 45 19.14 7.72 -5.48
CA LYS A 45 20.20 8.72 -5.32
C LYS A 45 19.59 10.10 -5.47
N THR A 46 20.03 11.02 -4.62
CA THR A 46 19.53 12.39 -4.63
C THR A 46 20.59 13.35 -4.12
N ILE A 47 20.62 14.54 -4.70
CA ILE A 47 21.34 15.71 -4.18
C ILE A 47 20.40 16.66 -3.42
N LEU A 48 19.08 16.43 -3.51
CA LEU A 48 18.08 17.22 -2.79
C LEU A 48 18.11 16.84 -1.32
N LYS A 49 18.12 17.85 -0.44
CA LYS A 49 18.00 17.64 0.99
C LYS A 49 16.53 17.32 1.32
N PRO A 50 16.21 16.14 1.87
CA PRO A 50 14.85 15.84 2.28
C PRO A 50 14.43 16.67 3.50
N GLN A 51 13.15 17.00 3.56
CA GLN A 51 12.52 17.46 4.79
C GLN A 51 12.01 16.26 5.58
N ASN A 52 12.52 16.09 6.80
CA ASN A 52 12.01 15.07 7.72
C ASN A 52 10.71 15.57 8.35
N THR A 53 9.61 14.84 8.14
CA THR A 53 8.29 15.21 8.64
C THR A 53 7.58 14.00 9.22
N SER A 54 7.06 14.17 10.44
CA SER A 54 6.13 13.23 11.06
C SER A 54 4.70 13.60 10.68
N LEU A 55 4.08 12.80 9.82
CA LEU A 55 2.71 12.98 9.36
C LEU A 55 1.75 12.23 10.30
N ASN A 56 0.66 12.88 10.70
CA ASN A 56 -0.40 12.31 11.52
C ASN A 56 -1.76 12.89 11.12
N THR A 57 -2.83 12.37 11.72
CA THR A 57 -4.22 12.77 11.40
C THR A 57 -4.53 14.24 11.68
N SER A 58 -3.70 14.95 12.45
CA SER A 58 -3.86 16.38 12.74
C SER A 58 -3.17 17.28 11.72
N ASN A 59 -2.14 16.80 11.01
CA ASN A 59 -1.30 17.63 10.14
C ASN A 59 -1.23 17.17 8.66
N ALA A 60 -1.83 16.03 8.32
CA ALA A 60 -1.81 15.46 6.98
C ALA A 60 -3.23 15.07 6.50
N ASP A 61 -3.45 15.12 5.18
CA ASP A 61 -4.69 14.63 4.57
C ASP A 61 -4.84 13.11 4.85
N PRO A 62 -5.99 12.63 5.34
CA PRO A 62 -6.22 11.21 5.60
C PRO A 62 -5.96 10.30 4.39
N ARG A 63 -6.20 10.79 3.17
CA ARG A 63 -5.92 10.04 1.93
C ARG A 63 -4.42 9.86 1.70
N LEU A 64 -3.61 10.86 2.05
CA LEU A 64 -2.16 10.76 2.01
C LEU A 64 -1.66 9.75 3.05
N LEU A 65 -2.17 9.81 4.28
CA LEU A 65 -1.82 8.82 5.32
C LEU A 65 -2.21 7.39 4.91
N GLY A 66 -3.38 7.21 4.29
CA GLY A 66 -3.81 5.93 3.74
C GLY A 66 -2.86 5.40 2.65
N LEU A 67 -2.49 6.25 1.69
CA LEU A 67 -1.52 5.92 0.65
C LEU A 67 -0.16 5.51 1.25
N LEU A 68 0.39 6.32 2.16
CA LEU A 68 1.69 6.08 2.77
C LEU A 68 1.68 4.86 3.72
N SER A 69 0.53 4.53 4.31
CA SER A 69 0.35 3.31 5.12
C SER A 69 0.51 2.04 4.29
N GLN A 70 0.22 2.07 2.99
CA GLN A 70 0.39 0.91 2.09
C GLN A 70 1.83 0.78 1.57
N ILE A 71 2.64 1.83 1.65
CA ILE A 71 4.02 1.83 1.13
C ILE A 71 4.96 1.22 2.18
N PRO A 72 5.81 0.22 1.83
CA PRO A 72 6.74 -0.37 2.79
C PRO A 72 7.78 0.65 3.30
N VAL A 73 8.33 0.41 4.49
CA VAL A 73 9.43 1.22 5.02
C VAL A 73 10.63 1.19 4.06
N GLY A 74 11.21 2.36 3.78
CA GLY A 74 12.23 2.57 2.74
C GLY A 74 11.66 2.69 1.33
N GLY A 75 10.34 2.55 1.15
CA GLY A 75 9.64 2.73 -0.11
C GLY A 75 9.28 4.19 -0.37
N PHE A 76 9.01 4.49 -1.65
CA PHE A 76 8.63 5.81 -2.14
C PHE A 76 7.17 5.83 -2.61
N SER A 77 6.52 6.97 -2.42
CA SER A 77 5.23 7.26 -3.05
C SER A 77 5.37 7.45 -4.57
N PRO A 78 4.24 7.49 -5.31
CA PRO A 78 4.20 8.20 -6.59
C PRO A 78 4.60 9.68 -6.40
N VAL A 79 5.02 10.34 -7.47
CA VAL A 79 5.19 11.80 -7.46
C VAL A 79 3.81 12.45 -7.36
N LEU A 80 3.62 13.28 -6.34
CA LEU A 80 2.35 13.96 -6.05
C LEU A 80 2.44 15.44 -6.37
N ASN A 81 1.31 16.05 -6.70
CA ASN A 81 1.20 17.50 -6.80
C ASN A 81 1.08 18.09 -5.39
N GLY A 82 2.02 18.97 -5.04
CA GLY A 82 2.03 19.72 -3.79
C GLY A 82 1.60 21.17 -3.98
N LYS A 83 1.63 21.94 -2.88
CA LYS A 83 1.29 23.38 -2.93
C LYS A 83 2.27 24.21 -3.74
N ASN A 84 3.55 23.84 -3.72
CA ASN A 84 4.65 24.60 -4.32
C ASN A 84 5.44 23.76 -5.35
N GLY A 85 4.75 22.93 -6.14
CA GLY A 85 5.37 22.06 -7.15
C GLY A 85 5.02 20.60 -6.92
N TYR A 86 6.02 19.73 -7.01
CA TYR A 86 5.86 18.29 -6.87
C TYR A 86 6.55 17.78 -5.62
N GLU A 87 5.98 16.73 -5.04
CA GLU A 87 6.43 16.13 -3.78
C GLU A 87 6.58 14.61 -3.95
N LEU A 88 7.65 14.08 -3.35
CA LEU A 88 7.90 12.65 -3.28
C LEU A 88 8.15 12.30 -1.81
N TYR A 89 7.44 11.29 -1.32
CA TYR A 89 7.51 10.86 0.06
C TYR A 89 8.25 9.52 0.14
N GLU A 90 9.30 9.45 0.93
CA GLU A 90 9.97 8.21 1.32
C GLU A 90 9.55 7.86 2.75
N VAL A 91 8.99 6.67 2.97
CA VAL A 91 8.53 6.21 4.28
C VAL A 91 9.74 5.76 5.10
N LYS A 92 9.98 6.38 6.27
CA LYS A 92 11.11 6.07 7.16
C LYS A 92 10.73 5.16 8.32
N SER A 93 9.58 5.43 8.94
CA SER A 93 8.98 4.53 9.92
C SER A 93 7.48 4.75 9.94
N LYS A 94 6.78 3.79 10.53
CA LYS A 94 5.36 3.87 10.80
C LYS A 94 5.15 3.54 12.26
N ASP A 95 4.43 4.40 12.94
CA ASP A 95 4.25 4.38 14.39
C ASP A 95 2.77 4.52 14.72
N GLY A 96 2.39 4.12 15.93
CA GLY A 96 0.99 4.11 16.33
C GLY A 96 0.15 3.16 15.46
N ALA A 97 0.65 1.94 15.26
CA ALA A 97 -0.11 0.88 14.61
C ALA A 97 -1.41 0.66 15.38
N GLN A 98 -2.53 0.86 14.69
CA GLN A 98 -3.85 0.57 15.20
C GLN A 98 -4.51 -0.41 14.25
N THR A 99 -4.75 -1.60 14.78
CA THR A 99 -5.61 -2.57 14.14
C THR A 99 -7.00 -2.34 14.72
N PRO A 100 -7.97 -1.90 13.91
CA PRO A 100 -9.34 -1.72 14.37
C PRO A 100 -9.92 -3.07 14.81
N GLU A 101 -10.90 -3.05 15.70
CA GLU A 101 -11.65 -4.26 16.04
C GLU A 101 -12.41 -4.77 14.82
N TYR A 102 -12.60 -6.10 14.71
CA TYR A 102 -13.27 -6.71 13.55
C TYR A 102 -14.62 -6.04 13.24
N GLU A 103 -15.42 -5.76 14.26
CA GLU A 103 -16.74 -5.13 14.11
C GLU A 103 -16.66 -3.74 13.47
N GLN A 104 -15.56 -3.01 13.65
CA GLN A 104 -15.38 -1.66 13.10
C GLN A 104 -15.05 -1.67 11.61
N VAL A 105 -14.51 -2.78 11.08
CA VAL A 105 -14.08 -2.94 9.69
C VAL A 105 -14.70 -4.15 8.99
N LYS A 106 -15.79 -4.67 9.54
CA LYS A 106 -16.43 -5.90 9.09
C LYS A 106 -16.77 -5.89 7.60
N ASN A 107 -17.25 -4.76 7.09
CA ASN A 107 -17.61 -4.62 5.68
C ASN A 107 -16.38 -4.65 4.76
N GLU A 108 -15.31 -3.94 5.14
CA GLU A 108 -14.04 -3.89 4.43
C GLU A 108 -13.37 -5.27 4.42
N VAL A 109 -13.40 -5.97 5.55
CA VAL A 109 -12.91 -7.34 5.67
C VAL A 109 -13.69 -8.28 4.76
N LEU A 110 -15.02 -8.23 4.80
CA LEU A 110 -15.86 -9.10 3.97
C LEU A 110 -15.58 -8.86 2.47
N ASN A 111 -15.44 -7.60 2.06
CA ASN A 111 -15.11 -7.25 0.69
C ASN A 111 -13.74 -7.79 0.27
N ALA A 112 -12.71 -7.60 1.11
CA ALA A 112 -11.38 -8.13 0.86
C ALA A 112 -11.37 -9.67 0.80
N TYR A 113 -12.08 -10.33 1.71
CA TYR A 113 -12.22 -11.78 1.77
C TYR A 113 -12.85 -12.36 0.50
N VAL A 114 -13.94 -11.74 0.03
CA VAL A 114 -14.62 -12.16 -1.22
C VAL A 114 -13.75 -11.89 -2.44
N SER A 115 -13.06 -10.75 -2.47
CA SER A 115 -12.15 -10.40 -3.56
C SER A 115 -11.01 -11.41 -3.68
N GLU A 116 -10.38 -11.77 -2.56
CA GLU A 116 -9.29 -12.74 -2.54
C GLU A 116 -9.75 -14.14 -2.94
N GLN A 117 -10.93 -14.58 -2.49
CA GLN A 117 -11.51 -15.84 -2.95
C GLN A 117 -11.74 -15.87 -4.47
N ARG A 118 -12.26 -14.77 -5.04
CA ARG A 118 -12.45 -14.66 -6.50
C ARG A 118 -11.13 -14.72 -7.23
N GLN A 119 -10.12 -14.00 -6.75
CA GLN A 119 -8.78 -14.01 -7.34
C GLN A 119 -8.16 -15.41 -7.31
N ASN A 120 -8.23 -16.09 -6.16
CA ASN A 120 -7.69 -17.45 -5.99
C ASN A 120 -8.42 -18.46 -6.89
N PHE A 121 -9.74 -18.33 -7.05
CA PHE A 121 -10.51 -19.17 -7.96
C PHE A 121 -10.10 -18.97 -9.43
N ILE A 122 -9.92 -17.73 -9.86
CA ILE A 122 -9.47 -17.41 -11.22
C ILE A 122 -8.06 -17.97 -11.45
N GLN A 123 -7.16 -17.78 -10.48
CA GLN A 123 -5.79 -18.28 -10.55
C GLN A 123 -5.75 -19.82 -10.66
N ASP A 124 -6.46 -20.53 -9.77
CA ASP A 124 -6.57 -21.98 -9.79
C ASP A 124 -7.18 -22.51 -11.11
N TYR A 125 -8.17 -21.80 -11.65
CA TYR A 125 -8.74 -22.12 -12.97
C TYR A 125 -7.68 -22.05 -14.08
N PHE A 126 -6.89 -20.97 -14.13
CA PHE A 126 -5.84 -20.82 -15.13
C PHE A 126 -4.67 -21.78 -14.92
N ASP A 127 -4.30 -22.10 -13.67
CA ASP A 127 -3.24 -23.06 -13.37
C ASP A 127 -3.63 -24.47 -13.80
N LYS A 128 -4.89 -24.87 -13.53
CA LYS A 128 -5.45 -26.13 -14.03
C LYS A 128 -5.51 -26.16 -15.56
N LEU A 129 -5.94 -25.07 -16.19
CA LEU A 129 -5.94 -24.98 -17.65
C LEU A 129 -4.53 -25.15 -18.20
N ARG A 130 -3.55 -24.42 -17.64
CA ARG A 130 -2.13 -24.45 -18.03
C ARG A 130 -1.53 -25.86 -17.92
N SER A 131 -1.86 -26.60 -16.86
CA SER A 131 -1.39 -27.98 -16.68
C SER A 131 -1.94 -28.98 -17.72
N LYS A 132 -3.05 -28.65 -18.37
CA LYS A 132 -3.75 -29.52 -19.34
C LYS A 132 -3.43 -29.19 -20.79
N ILE A 133 -2.81 -28.04 -21.05
CA ILE A 133 -2.46 -27.59 -22.40
C ILE A 133 -0.97 -27.80 -22.65
N ASN A 134 -0.63 -28.27 -23.85
CA ASN A 134 0.76 -28.37 -24.27
C ASN A 134 1.26 -26.98 -24.71
N ILE A 135 2.15 -26.37 -23.93
CA ILE A 135 2.75 -25.06 -24.25
C ILE A 135 4.16 -25.30 -24.77
N GLU A 136 4.36 -25.08 -26.07
CA GLU A 136 5.67 -25.15 -26.69
C GLU A 136 6.32 -23.76 -26.74
N TYR A 137 7.51 -23.65 -26.15
CA TYR A 137 8.35 -22.46 -26.26
C TYR A 137 9.31 -22.65 -27.42
N LEU A 138 9.13 -21.88 -28.50
CA LEU A 138 10.11 -21.82 -29.60
C LEU A 138 11.38 -21.13 -29.08
N ARG A 139 12.53 -21.78 -29.27
CA ARG A 139 13.86 -21.25 -28.93
C ARG A 139 14.54 -20.67 -30.17
#